data_AF-A0A1B7W2T8-F1
#
_entry.id   AF-A0A1B7W2T8-F1
#
_cell.length_a   1.000
_cell.length_b   1.000
_cell.length_c   1.000
_cell.angle_alpha   90.00
_cell.angle_beta   90.00
_cell.angle_gamma   90.00
#
_symmetry.space_group_name_H-M   'P 1'
#
loop_
_entity.id
_entity.type
_entity.pdbx_description
1 polymer ?
#
loop_
_entity_poly.entity_id
_entity_poly.type
_entity_poly.pdbx_seq_one_letter_code
_entity_poly.pdbx_strand_id
1 'polypeptide(L)' 'MTKSGLRGRGGAGYPTGLKWGTVAKSPGSKKFVICNADEGDPGAFMDRSVLESDPHRVLEGMAIAAYAIGANQGYIYVR' A
#
# COMPACT_ATOMS: atom_id res chain seq x y z
N MET A 1 -6.76 -10.25 -4.39
CA MET A 1 -6.34 -8.98 -5.04
C MET A 1 -6.54 -8.97 -6.56
N THR A 2 -6.00 -9.92 -7.33
CA THR A 2 -6.06 -9.88 -8.82
C THR A 2 -7.49 -9.80 -9.41
N LYS A 3 -8.44 -10.57 -8.86
CA LYS A 3 -9.83 -10.59 -9.34
C LYS A 3 -10.55 -9.23 -9.25
N SER A 4 -10.15 -8.35 -8.32
CA SER A 4 -10.83 -7.06 -8.16
C SER A 4 -10.39 -6.01 -9.20
N GLY A 5 -9.34 -6.27 -9.97
CA GLY A 5 -8.79 -5.31 -10.93
C GLY A 5 -8.19 -4.04 -10.31
N LEU A 6 -7.87 -4.03 -9.00
CA LEU A 6 -7.35 -2.83 -8.33
C LEU A 6 -6.03 -2.37 -8.97
N ARG A 7 -5.94 -1.07 -9.20
CA ARG A 7 -4.77 -0.36 -9.72
C ARG A 7 -4.26 0.64 -8.68
N GLY A 8 -2.96 0.92 -8.70
CA GLY A 8 -2.34 1.91 -7.81
C GLY A 8 -3.00 3.29 -7.93
N ARG A 9 -3.32 3.91 -6.80
CA ARG A 9 -4.04 5.19 -6.74
C ARG A 9 -3.15 6.43 -6.64
N GLY A 10 -1.83 6.26 -6.48
CA GLY A 10 -0.85 7.35 -6.54
C GLY A 10 -0.45 7.75 -7.98
N GLY A 11 -1.40 7.81 -8.92
CA GLY A 11 -1.17 8.27 -10.30
C GLY A 11 -0.72 7.21 -11.32
N ALA A 12 0.34 6.43 -11.04
CA ALA A 12 0.94 5.52 -12.03
C ALA A 12 0.02 4.35 -12.48
N GLY A 13 -0.99 4.00 -11.68
CA GLY A 13 -2.01 3.04 -12.09
C GLY A 13 -1.51 1.61 -12.34
N TYR A 14 -0.37 1.19 -11.78
CA TYR A 14 0.12 -0.19 -11.96
C TYR A 14 -0.81 -1.20 -11.26
N PRO A 15 -1.07 -2.41 -11.82
CA PRO A 15 -1.96 -3.40 -11.20
C PRO A 15 -1.46 -3.88 -9.83
N THR A 16 -2.26 -3.65 -8.78
CA THR A 16 -1.87 -3.96 -7.39
C THR A 16 -1.66 -5.46 -7.18
N GLY A 17 -2.54 -6.31 -7.74
CA GLY A 17 -2.42 -7.76 -7.63
C GLY A 17 -1.16 -8.32 -8.28
N LEU A 18 -0.72 -7.74 -9.40
CA LEU A 18 0.52 -8.12 -10.07
C LEU A 18 1.73 -7.73 -9.22
N LYS A 19 1.78 -6.49 -8.73
CA LYS A 19 2.85 -6.01 -7.85
C LYS A 19 3.02 -6.89 -6.62
N TRP A 20 1.92 -7.19 -5.92
CA TRP A 20 1.95 -8.05 -4.73
C TRP A 20 2.39 -9.48 -5.07
N GLY A 21 1.88 -10.05 -6.16
CA GLY A 21 2.27 -11.39 -6.62
C GLY A 21 3.77 -11.50 -6.92
N THR A 22 4.38 -10.47 -7.50
CA THR A 22 5.83 -10.44 -7.72
C THR A 22 6.60 -10.43 -6.40
N VAL A 23 6.20 -9.61 -5.43
CA VAL A 23 6.86 -9.55 -4.10
C VAL A 23 6.67 -10.86 -3.32
N ALA A 24 5.48 -11.46 -3.38
CA ALA A 24 5.21 -12.74 -2.75
C ALA A 24 6.14 -13.85 -3.27
N LYS A 25 6.43 -13.86 -4.59
CA LYS A 25 7.34 -14.82 -5.24
C LYS A 25 8.82 -14.47 -5.12
N SER A 26 9.15 -13.24 -4.69
CA SER A 26 10.54 -12.83 -4.52
C SER A 26 11.24 -13.70 -3.48
N PRO A 27 12.48 -14.17 -3.76
CA PRO A 27 13.28 -14.90 -2.78
C PRO A 27 13.67 -13.99 -1.60
N GLY A 28 13.95 -14.61 -0.46
CA GLY A 28 14.30 -13.92 0.78
C GLY A 28 13.19 -13.95 1.83
N SER A 29 13.58 -14.02 3.10
CA SER A 29 12.67 -14.13 4.25
C SER A 29 12.14 -12.79 4.74
N LYS A 30 12.83 -11.68 4.45
CA LYS A 30 12.46 -10.35 4.94
C LYS A 30 11.81 -9.54 3.83
N LYS A 31 10.56 -9.14 4.06
CA LYS A 31 9.74 -8.34 3.15
C LYS A 31 9.07 -7.23 3.93
N PHE A 32 8.74 -6.15 3.25
CA PHE A 32 8.20 -4.94 3.85
C PHE A 32 6.96 -4.45 3.11
N VAL A 33 6.07 -3.78 3.84
CA VAL A 33 5.00 -2.96 3.27
C VAL A 33 5.30 -1.49 3.52
N ILE A 34 5.27 -0.67 2.48
CA ILE A 34 5.47 0.77 2.60
C ILE A 34 4.19 1.47 2.14
N CYS A 35 3.59 2.25 3.03
CA CYS A 35 2.54 3.19 2.70
C CYS A 35 3.18 4.55 2.40
N ASN A 36 3.03 5.02 1.17
CA ASN A 36 3.45 6.36 0.78
C ASN A 36 2.30 7.32 1.07
N ALA A 37 2.48 8.19 2.06
CA ALA A 37 1.57 9.25 2.49
C ALA A 37 2.24 10.63 2.40
N ASP A 38 3.19 10.79 1.47
CA ASP A 38 3.89 12.06 1.24
C ASP A 38 3.00 13.12 0.60
N GLU A 39 1.91 12.72 -0.09
CA GLU A 39 0.91 13.59 -0.74
C GLU A 39 1.48 14.95 -1.21
N GLY A 40 2.48 14.88 -2.09
CA GLY A 40 3.28 16.04 -2.50
C GLY A 40 2.64 16.90 -3.60
N ASP A 41 1.69 16.34 -4.37
CA ASP A 41 1.11 16.98 -5.53
C ASP A 41 0.19 18.16 -5.14
N PRO A 42 0.34 19.35 -5.76
CA PRO A 42 -0.52 20.49 -5.47
C PRO A 42 -2.00 20.16 -5.68
N GLY A 43 -2.81 20.36 -4.63
CA GLY A 43 -4.25 20.11 -4.67
C GLY A 43 -4.66 18.66 -4.33
N ALA A 44 -3.73 17.77 -3.99
CA ALA A 44 -4.06 16.46 -3.42
C ALA A 44 -4.31 16.57 -1.91
N PHE A 45 -5.40 15.95 -1.45
CA PHE A 45 -5.80 15.89 -0.03
C PHE A 45 -6.52 14.58 0.33
N MET A 46 -6.50 13.60 -0.58
CA MET A 46 -7.21 12.33 -0.41
C MET A 46 -6.52 11.43 0.61
N ASP A 47 -5.19 11.39 0.61
CA ASP A 47 -4.42 10.59 1.56
C ASP A 47 -4.53 11.18 2.96
N ARG A 48 -4.38 12.51 3.10
CA ARG A 48 -4.66 13.22 4.37
C ARG A 48 -6.05 12.90 4.91
N SER A 49 -7.06 12.98 4.04
CA SER A 49 -8.45 12.76 4.47
C SER A 49 -8.64 11.37 5.07
N VAL A 50 -8.07 10.32 4.48
CA VAL A 50 -8.19 8.95 5.02
C VAL A 50 -7.38 8.78 6.29
N LEU A 51 -6.16 9.33 6.35
CA LEU A 51 -5.30 9.24 7.53
C LEU A 51 -5.88 9.94 8.76
N GLU A 52 -6.53 11.09 8.58
CA GLU A 52 -7.13 11.85 9.69
C GLU A 52 -8.52 11.33 10.09
N SER A 53 -9.34 10.89 9.13
CA SER A 53 -10.73 10.50 9.42
C SER A 53 -10.90 9.02 9.77
N ASP A 54 -10.09 8.12 9.20
CA ASP A 54 -10.19 6.68 9.42
C ASP A 54 -8.82 5.99 9.28
N PRO A 55 -7.89 6.25 10.20
CA PRO A 55 -6.53 5.70 10.15
C PRO A 55 -6.52 4.17 10.22
N HIS A 56 -7.51 3.56 10.87
CA HIS A 56 -7.60 2.10 10.99
C HIS A 56 -7.78 1.42 9.63
N ARG A 57 -8.47 2.05 8.67
CA ARG A 57 -8.54 1.52 7.30
C ARG A 57 -7.20 1.45 6.59
N VAL A 58 -6.31 2.40 6.86
CA VAL A 58 -4.94 2.36 6.32
C VAL A 58 -4.17 1.21 6.96
N LEU A 59 -4.23 1.08 8.29
CA LEU A 59 -3.54 0.02 9.03
C LEU A 59 -4.04 -1.37 8.63
N GLU A 60 -5.36 -1.56 8.50
CA GLU A 60 -5.96 -2.81 8.03
C GLU A 60 -5.50 -3.15 6.60
N GLY A 61 -5.54 -2.17 5.69
CA GLY A 61 -5.06 -2.34 4.32
C GLY A 61 -3.58 -2.75 4.27
N MET A 62 -2.73 -2.14 5.11
CA MET A 62 -1.32 -2.51 5.24
C MET A 62 -1.15 -3.92 5.82
N ALA A 63 -1.92 -4.31 6.82
CA ALA A 63 -1.87 -5.65 7.41
C ALA A 63 -2.28 -6.73 6.39
N ILE A 64 -3.34 -6.48 5.62
CA ILE A 64 -3.77 -7.38 4.52
C ILE A 64 -2.69 -7.48 3.45
N ALA A 65 -2.07 -6.35 3.07
CA ALA A 65 -0.95 -6.35 2.12
C ALA A 65 0.23 -7.17 2.64
N ALA A 66 0.58 -7.00 3.92
CA ALA A 66 1.69 -7.68 4.57
C ALA A 66 1.45 -9.19 4.60
N TYR A 67 0.25 -9.61 5.01
CA TYR A 67 -0.17 -11.01 4.98
C TYR A 67 -0.06 -11.60 3.56
N ALA A 68 -0.55 -10.88 2.54
CA ALA A 68 -0.56 -11.36 1.16
C ALA A 68 0.85 -11.55 0.56
N ILE A 69 1.84 -10.76 0.98
CA ILE A 69 3.21 -10.84 0.45
C ILE A 69 4.19 -11.60 1.37
N GLY A 70 3.77 -11.96 2.59
CA GLY A 70 4.61 -12.57 3.62
C GLY A 70 5.57 -11.57 4.28
N ALA A 71 5.14 -10.32 4.49
CA ALA A 71 5.88 -9.32 5.25
C ALA A 71 5.42 -9.30 6.72
N ASN A 72 6.34 -8.98 7.63
CA ASN A 72 6.05 -8.82 9.06
C ASN A 72 6.41 -7.40 9.58
N GLN A 73 6.84 -6.52 8.68
CA GLN A 73 7.25 -5.17 9.02
C GLN A 73 6.69 -4.18 7.99
N GLY A 74 6.17 -3.05 8.48
CA GLY A 74 5.60 -2.00 7.64
C GLY A 74 6.04 -0.62 8.09
N TYR A 75 6.05 0.31 7.14
CA TYR A 75 6.37 1.72 7.37
C TYR A 75 5.31 2.60 6.70
N ILE A 76 4.94 3.68 7.37
CA ILE A 76 4.15 4.77 6.80
C ILE A 76 5.09 5.96 6.67
N TYR A 77 5.31 6.43 5.45
CA TYR A 77 6.09 7.62 5.18
C TYR A 77 5.13 8.79 5.00
N VAL A 78 5.03 9.65 6.00
CA VAL A 78 4.11 10.82 6.06
C VAL A 78 4.94 12.10 5.97
N ARG A 79 4.46 13.09 5.20
CA ARG A 79 5.07 14.43 5.10
C ARG A 79 4.83 15.32 6.32
#